data_AF-D0NCI1-F1
#
_entry.id   AF-D0NCI1-F1
#
_cell.length_a   1.000
_cell.length_b   1.000
_cell.length_c   1.000
_cell.angle_alpha   90.00
_cell.angle_beta   90.00
_cell.angle_gamma   90.00
#
_symmetry.space_group_name_H-M   'P 1'
#
loop_
_entity.id
_entity.type
_entity.pdbx_description
1 polymer ?
#
loop_
_entity_poly.entity_id
_entity_poly.type
_entity_poly.pdbx_seq_one_letter_code
_entity_poly.pdbx_strand_id
1 'polypeptide(L)'
;MLSLAKTISYNHVQRSLHFFFFDRATARSFQAVQVPFHRMVYRLLNVHRPDTGSVWGRQLRRDGTRVTAQRHYEIEIYNITRFTDVGRLVAYLQQHIATKFEMDDMDTCTPDSRTSTVWKLTDQAAECPDFLRGIVRIMWYGRPLVLKHPFVGPRLQCLRCGMLGHTLAL
;
A
#
# COMPACT_ATOMS: atom_id res chain seq x y z
N MET A 1 23.65 24.40 13.93
CA MET A 1 22.66 23.32 14.11
C MET A 1 21.29 23.72 13.56
N LEU A 2 20.65 24.77 14.07
CA LEU A 2 19.29 25.17 13.63
C LEU A 2 19.20 25.50 12.13
N SER A 3 20.23 26.11 11.55
CA SER A 3 20.31 26.40 10.11
C SER A 3 20.39 25.16 9.21
N LEU A 4 20.73 23.99 9.77
CA LEU A 4 20.84 22.71 9.05
C LEU A 4 19.66 21.78 9.36
N ALA A 5 18.83 22.13 10.34
CA ALA A 5 17.65 21.36 10.67
C ALA A 5 16.58 21.58 9.59
N LYS A 6 16.14 20.48 8.98
CA LYS A 6 15.04 20.48 8.02
C LYS A 6 13.71 20.84 8.68
N THR A 7 13.48 20.27 9.86
CA THR A 7 12.24 20.45 10.62
C THR A 7 12.54 20.23 12.09
N ILE A 8 11.80 20.92 12.95
CA ILE A 8 11.86 20.75 14.39
C ILE A 8 10.43 20.51 14.86
N SER A 9 10.21 19.44 15.63
CA SER A 9 8.89 19.15 16.19
C SER A 9 8.96 18.85 17.67
N TYR A 10 7.89 19.19 18.37
CA TYR A 10 7.72 18.87 19.77
C TYR A 10 6.71 17.73 19.92
N ASN A 11 7.12 16.67 20.63
CA ASN A 11 6.26 15.57 21.01
C ASN A 11 5.69 15.82 22.41
N HIS A 12 4.42 16.20 22.48
CA HIS A 12 3.74 16.53 23.74
C HIS A 12 3.56 15.31 24.68
N VAL A 13 3.43 14.10 24.12
CA VAL A 13 3.24 12.86 24.90
C VAL A 13 4.52 12.50 25.65
N GLN A 14 5.67 12.63 24.99
CA GLN A 14 6.99 12.29 25.56
C GLN A 14 7.74 13.49 26.14
N ARG A 15 7.17 14.70 26.01
CA ARG A 15 7.80 15.98 26.39
C ARG A 15 9.21 16.12 25.80
N SER A 16 9.37 15.74 24.53
CA SER A 16 10.66 15.70 23.84
C SER A 16 10.66 16.57 22.58
N LEU A 17 11.79 17.17 22.27
CA LEU A 17 11.99 18.00 21.09
C LEU A 17 12.88 17.27 20.09
N HIS A 18 12.38 17.11 18.86
CA HIS A 18 13.01 16.33 17.81
C HIS A 18 13.53 17.27 16.71
N PHE A 19 14.81 17.12 16.39
CA PHE A 19 15.46 17.82 15.27
C PHE A 19 15.63 16.85 14.11
N PHE A 20 15.01 17.16 12.97
CA PHE A 20 15.12 16.36 11.76
C PHE A 20 16.13 17.02 10.81
N PHE A 21 17.07 16.23 10.31
CA PHE A 21 18.06 16.64 9.32
C PHE A 21 17.79 15.92 8.00
N PHE A 22 18.29 16.47 6.89
CA PHE A 22 18.12 15.86 5.56
C PHE A 22 18.86 14.53 5.44
N ASP A 23 20.04 14.44 6.02
CA ASP A 23 20.92 13.29 5.95
C ASP A 23 21.40 12.85 7.32
N ARG A 24 21.70 11.55 7.40
CA ARG A 24 22.10 10.91 8.65
C ARG A 24 23.50 11.29 9.10
N ALA A 25 24.39 11.63 8.17
CA ALA A 25 25.74 12.06 8.48
C ALA A 25 25.72 13.40 9.21
N THR A 26 24.93 14.37 8.72
CA THR A 26 24.66 15.64 9.41
C THR A 26 24.03 15.42 10.77
N ALA A 27 23.01 14.56 10.89
CA ALA A 27 22.41 14.25 12.20
C ALA A 27 23.42 13.66 13.20
N ARG A 28 24.34 12.81 12.72
CA ARG A 28 25.41 12.20 13.54
C ARG A 28 26.44 13.23 14.00
N SER A 29 26.75 14.24 13.19
CA SER A 29 27.68 15.32 13.59
C SER A 29 27.21 16.11 14.81
N PHE A 30 25.89 16.16 15.04
CA PHE A 30 25.28 16.81 16.21
C PHE A 30 24.96 15.85 17.36
N GLN A 31 25.36 14.58 17.25
CA GLN A 31 25.24 13.65 18.36
C GLN A 31 26.06 14.14 19.55
N ALA A 32 25.50 14.06 20.75
CA ALA A 32 26.13 14.49 21.99
C ALA A 32 26.39 16.00 22.16
N VAL A 33 25.92 16.83 21.22
CA VAL A 33 25.93 18.29 21.42
C VAL A 33 25.08 18.65 22.64
N GLN A 34 25.63 19.52 23.47
CA GLN A 34 24.98 20.05 24.66
C GLN A 34 24.19 21.31 24.29
N VAL A 35 22.90 21.31 24.58
CA VAL A 35 21.99 22.42 24.34
C VAL A 35 21.50 22.95 25.69
N PRO A 36 21.90 24.17 26.09
CA PRO A 36 21.37 24.80 27.28
C PRO A 36 19.92 25.25 27.01
N PHE A 37 19.00 24.84 27.88
CA PHE A 37 17.58 25.22 27.81
C PHE A 37 16.99 25.29 29.23
N HIS A 38 16.34 26.41 29.57
CA HIS A 38 15.74 26.64 30.90
C HIS A 38 16.63 26.24 32.09
N ARG A 39 17.87 26.75 32.13
CA ARG A 39 18.86 26.49 33.20
C ARG A 39 19.28 25.01 33.36
N MET A 40 18.88 24.15 32.43
CA MET A 40 19.34 22.76 32.33
C MET A 40 20.11 22.55 31.03
N VAL A 41 21.06 21.62 31.03
CA VAL A 41 21.83 21.24 29.84
C VAL A 41 21.30 19.91 29.33
N TYR A 42 20.73 19.92 28.13
CA TYR A 42 20.23 18.74 27.47
C TYR A 42 21.26 18.22 26.48
N ARG A 43 21.45 16.90 26.44
CA ARG A 43 22.33 16.25 25.46
C ARG A 43 21.50 15.72 24.31
N LEU A 44 21.87 16.09 23.08
CA LEU A 44 21.20 15.55 21.90
C LEU A 44 21.57 14.08 21.70
N LEU A 45 20.55 13.25 21.59
CA LEU A 45 20.66 11.82 21.33
C LEU A 45 20.30 11.54 19.88
N ASN A 46 21.19 10.85 19.18
CA ASN A 46 20.87 10.32 17.86
C ASN A 46 20.06 9.03 18.05
N VAL A 47 18.79 9.07 17.68
CA VAL A 47 17.86 7.93 17.82
C VAL A 47 18.19 6.80 16.83
N HIS A 48 19.00 7.07 15.80
CA HIS A 48 19.32 6.08 14.78
C HIS A 48 20.47 5.15 15.22
N ARG A 49 20.21 3.83 15.30
CA ARG A 49 21.20 2.77 15.65
C ARG A 49 22.38 2.71 14.68
N PRO A 50 23.65 2.55 15.12
CA PRO A 50 24.83 2.52 14.23
C PRO A 50 24.60 1.66 12.98
N ASP A 51 25.13 2.12 11.83
CA ASP A 51 24.95 1.44 10.54
C ASP A 51 25.59 0.04 10.56
N THR A 52 24.82 -0.98 10.94
CA THR A 52 25.21 -2.38 10.84
C THR A 52 24.45 -3.04 9.70
N GLY A 53 25.21 -3.50 8.69
CA GLY A 53 24.72 -4.32 7.58
C GLY A 53 24.03 -3.57 6.43
N SER A 54 23.64 -4.36 5.42
CA SER A 54 22.90 -3.90 4.24
C SER A 54 21.62 -3.15 4.64
N VAL A 55 21.28 -2.09 3.89
CA VAL A 55 20.03 -1.32 4.07
C VAL A 55 18.80 -2.23 4.06
N TRP A 56 18.85 -3.32 3.28
CA TRP A 56 17.82 -4.34 3.18
C TRP A 56 17.66 -5.19 4.46
N GLY A 57 18.71 -5.36 5.26
CA GLY A 57 18.66 -6.11 6.52
C GLY A 57 17.99 -5.36 7.68
N ARG A 58 17.59 -4.10 7.47
CA ARG A 58 17.10 -3.19 8.50
C ARG A 58 15.58 -2.97 8.49
N GLN A 59 14.86 -3.58 7.54
CA GLN A 59 13.40 -3.55 7.49
C GLN A 59 12.80 -4.61 8.44
N LEU A 60 12.96 -4.40 9.75
CA LEU A 60 12.32 -5.19 10.80
C LEU A 60 11.25 -4.35 11.48
N ARG A 61 10.13 -4.96 11.85
CA ARG A 61 9.10 -4.31 12.67
C ARG A 61 9.61 -4.19 14.12
N ARG A 62 8.91 -3.44 14.98
CA ARG A 62 9.27 -3.25 16.40
C ARG A 62 9.42 -4.56 17.20
N ASP A 63 8.86 -5.66 16.71
CA ASP A 63 8.87 -7.00 17.32
C ASP A 63 10.00 -7.92 16.81
N GLY A 64 10.88 -7.44 15.92
CA GLY A 64 12.01 -8.23 15.41
C GLY A 64 11.65 -9.26 14.33
N THR A 65 10.39 -9.31 13.88
CA THR A 65 9.99 -10.16 12.76
C THR A 65 10.38 -9.53 11.42
N ARG A 66 10.82 -10.36 10.47
CA ARG A 66 10.98 -9.96 9.06
C ARG A 66 9.59 -9.60 8.53
N VAL A 67 9.47 -8.48 7.83
CA VAL A 67 8.30 -8.27 6.97
C VAL A 67 8.31 -9.41 5.96
N THR A 68 7.38 -10.35 6.07
CA THR A 68 7.24 -11.44 5.12
C THR A 68 7.05 -10.81 3.74
N ALA A 69 8.06 -10.96 2.89
CA ALA A 69 8.06 -10.48 1.53
C ALA A 69 7.17 -11.40 0.68
N GLN A 70 5.87 -11.30 0.88
CA GLN A 70 4.89 -11.59 -0.14
C GLN A 70 3.96 -10.38 -0.19
N ARG A 71 4.40 -9.35 -0.90
CA ARG A 71 3.45 -8.38 -1.43
C ARG A 71 2.87 -9.11 -2.63
N HIS A 72 1.68 -9.67 -2.49
CA HIS A 72 0.89 -10.04 -3.64
C HIS A 72 0.28 -8.77 -4.22
N TYR A 73 0.14 -8.71 -5.54
CA TYR A 73 -0.61 -7.64 -6.17
C TYR A 73 -2.08 -8.01 -6.21
N GLU A 74 -2.91 -7.21 -5.56
CA GLU A 74 -4.32 -7.49 -5.37
C GLU A 74 -5.18 -6.57 -6.24
N ILE A 75 -6.13 -7.12 -6.99
CA ILE A 75 -7.08 -6.36 -7.80
C ILE A 75 -8.49 -6.79 -7.41
N GLU A 76 -9.33 -5.81 -7.08
CA GLU A 76 -10.77 -6.05 -6.91
C GLU A 76 -11.45 -5.92 -8.28
N ILE A 77 -12.18 -6.95 -8.69
CA ILE A 77 -12.95 -7.01 -9.94
C ILE A 77 -14.43 -6.90 -9.61
N TYR A 78 -15.04 -5.80 -10.02
CA TYR A 78 -16.45 -5.49 -9.81
C TYR A 78 -17.31 -5.95 -10.99
N ASN A 79 -18.61 -6.10 -10.74
CA ASN A 79 -19.65 -6.51 -11.69
C ASN A 79 -19.56 -7.98 -12.15
N ILE A 80 -18.87 -8.84 -11.41
CA ILE A 80 -18.91 -10.29 -11.65
C ILE A 80 -20.24 -10.82 -11.11
N THR A 81 -21.21 -11.01 -12.00
CA THR A 81 -22.53 -11.56 -11.64
C THR A 81 -22.51 -13.09 -11.61
N ARG A 82 -23.54 -13.73 -11.02
CA ARG A 82 -23.75 -15.19 -11.05
C ARG A 82 -23.81 -15.83 -12.45
N PHE A 83 -24.05 -15.03 -13.48
CA PHE A 83 -24.11 -15.47 -14.87
C PHE A 83 -22.76 -15.34 -15.59
N THR A 84 -21.77 -14.76 -14.91
CA THR A 84 -20.39 -14.73 -15.40
C THR A 84 -19.84 -16.13 -15.24
N ASP A 85 -19.46 -16.77 -16.34
CA ASP A 85 -18.70 -18.01 -16.28
C ASP A 85 -17.30 -17.69 -15.74
N VAL A 86 -17.15 -17.83 -14.42
CA VAL A 86 -15.90 -17.53 -13.71
C VAL A 86 -14.77 -18.43 -14.18
N GLY A 87 -15.07 -19.68 -14.54
CA GLY A 87 -14.09 -20.61 -15.10
C GLY A 87 -13.49 -20.10 -16.40
N ARG A 88 -14.34 -19.60 -17.32
CA ARG A 88 -13.87 -18.95 -18.56
C ARG A 88 -13.12 -17.66 -18.31
N LEU A 89 -13.56 -16.84 -17.35
CA LEU A 89 -12.87 -15.60 -17.00
C LEU A 89 -11.47 -15.90 -16.46
N VAL A 90 -11.34 -16.88 -15.57
CA VAL A 90 -10.06 -17.34 -15.02
C VAL A 90 -9.17 -17.89 -16.14
N ALA A 91 -9.69 -18.75 -17.01
CA ALA A 91 -8.92 -19.28 -18.14
C ALA A 91 -8.43 -18.17 -19.09
N TYR A 92 -9.28 -17.17 -19.35
CA TYR A 92 -8.90 -16.00 -20.13
C TYR A 92 -7.76 -15.21 -19.46
N LEU A 93 -7.88 -14.94 -18.15
CA LEU A 93 -6.84 -14.22 -17.41
C LEU A 93 -5.55 -15.05 -17.32
N GLN A 94 -5.61 -16.37 -17.16
CA GLN A 94 -4.45 -17.27 -17.18
C GLN A 94 -3.73 -17.29 -18.52
N GLN A 95 -4.44 -17.09 -19.63
CA GLN A 95 -3.83 -16.99 -20.95
C GLN A 95 -3.02 -15.69 -21.12
N HIS A 96 -3.37 -14.63 -20.39
CA HIS A 96 -2.80 -13.29 -20.56
C HIS A 96 -1.90 -12.81 -19.42
N ILE A 97 -2.01 -13.41 -18.23
CA ILE A 97 -1.19 -13.13 -17.06
C ILE A 97 -0.15 -14.25 -16.96
N ALA A 98 1.14 -13.88 -17.10
CA ALA A 98 2.25 -14.84 -17.08
C ALA A 98 2.50 -15.45 -15.69
N THR A 99 2.12 -14.74 -14.63
CA THR A 99 2.31 -15.14 -13.25
C THR A 99 1.13 -15.94 -12.73
N LYS A 100 1.40 -16.82 -11.75
CA LYS A 100 0.32 -17.54 -11.08
C LYS A 100 -0.48 -16.56 -10.24
N PHE A 101 -1.80 -16.64 -10.35
CA PHE A 101 -2.72 -15.86 -9.53
C PHE A 101 -3.82 -16.76 -8.96
N GLU A 102 -4.47 -16.27 -7.92
CA GLU A 102 -5.66 -16.85 -7.31
C GLU A 102 -6.82 -15.86 -7.44
N MET A 103 -8.05 -16.37 -7.49
CA MET A 103 -9.24 -15.54 -7.59
C MET A 103 -10.29 -16.02 -6.60
N ASP A 104 -10.65 -15.13 -5.68
CA ASP A 104 -11.54 -15.43 -4.55
C ASP A 104 -12.81 -14.58 -4.62
N ASP A 105 -13.96 -15.18 -4.33
CA ASP A 105 -15.21 -14.44 -4.16
C ASP A 105 -15.12 -13.63 -2.85
N MET A 106 -15.30 -12.31 -2.94
CA MET A 106 -15.27 -11.45 -1.74
C MET A 106 -16.64 -11.37 -1.06
N ASP A 107 -17.70 -11.81 -1.73
CA ASP A 107 -19.03 -11.78 -1.17
C ASP A 107 -19.24 -13.01 -0.27
N THR A 108 -19.48 -12.77 1.01
CA THR A 108 -19.80 -13.82 1.96
C THR A 108 -21.15 -14.43 1.59
N CYS A 109 -21.12 -15.67 1.12
CA CYS A 109 -22.29 -16.45 0.73
C CYS A 109 -23.10 -16.84 1.98
N THR A 110 -23.93 -15.91 2.48
CA THR A 110 -25.00 -16.22 3.41
C THR A 110 -26.20 -16.77 2.62
N PRO A 111 -27.11 -17.55 3.23
CA PRO A 111 -28.32 -18.03 2.56
C PRO A 111 -29.17 -16.91 1.92
N ASP A 112 -29.01 -15.67 2.39
CA ASP A 112 -29.68 -14.46 1.88
C ASP A 112 -28.84 -13.65 0.89
N SER A 113 -27.58 -14.02 0.66
CA SER A 113 -26.66 -13.33 -0.26
C SER A 113 -26.95 -13.76 -1.71
N ARG A 114 -27.72 -12.93 -2.43
CA ARG A 114 -28.25 -13.26 -3.76
C ARG A 114 -27.35 -12.87 -4.93
N THR A 115 -26.24 -12.18 -4.69
CA THR A 115 -25.40 -11.63 -5.75
C THR A 115 -23.94 -11.58 -5.32
N SER A 116 -23.08 -12.38 -5.97
CA SER A 116 -21.66 -12.01 -6.08
C SER A 116 -21.57 -10.80 -7.01
N THR A 117 -20.74 -9.84 -6.62
CA THR A 117 -20.57 -8.52 -7.23
C THR A 117 -19.11 -8.09 -7.25
N VAL A 118 -18.28 -8.67 -6.37
CA VAL A 118 -16.85 -8.38 -6.28
C VAL A 118 -16.03 -9.66 -6.09
N TRP A 119 -15.01 -9.84 -6.92
CA TRP A 119 -13.99 -10.87 -6.72
C TRP A 119 -12.63 -10.23 -6.52
N LYS A 120 -11.77 -10.90 -5.75
CA LYS A 120 -10.38 -10.51 -5.57
C LYS A 120 -9.49 -11.37 -6.43
N LEU A 121 -8.66 -10.75 -7.26
CA LEU A 121 -7.54 -11.40 -7.92
C LEU A 121 -6.26 -11.11 -7.13
N THR A 122 -5.57 -12.16 -6.73
CA THR A 122 -4.31 -12.10 -5.97
C THR A 122 -3.19 -12.68 -6.83
N ASP A 123 -2.34 -11.81 -7.38
CA ASP A 123 -1.17 -12.22 -8.14
C ASP A 123 -0.01 -12.56 -7.21
N GLN A 124 0.70 -13.65 -7.48
CA GLN A 124 1.89 -14.04 -6.72
C GLN A 124 3.06 -13.06 -6.90
N ALA A 125 3.05 -12.26 -7.96
CA ALA A 125 3.99 -11.15 -8.13
C ALA A 125 3.63 -9.94 -7.25
N ALA A 126 4.64 -9.14 -6.92
CA ALA A 126 4.49 -7.91 -6.13
C ALA A 126 4.09 -6.68 -6.94
N GLU A 127 4.07 -6.81 -8.26
CA GLU A 127 3.77 -5.75 -9.19
C GLU A 127 2.49 -6.06 -9.95
N CYS A 128 1.88 -5.02 -10.53
CA CYS A 128 0.72 -5.21 -11.38
C CYS A 128 1.09 -6.10 -12.57
N PRO A 129 0.30 -7.16 -12.87
CA PRO A 129 0.42 -7.89 -14.13
C PRO A 129 0.50 -6.92 -15.30
N ASP A 130 1.47 -7.10 -16.20
CA ASP A 130 1.65 -6.21 -17.35
C ASP A 130 0.36 -6.08 -18.18
N PHE A 131 -0.36 -7.19 -18.34
CA PHE A 131 -1.64 -7.24 -19.04
C PHE A 131 -2.70 -6.32 -18.42
N LEU A 132 -2.76 -6.20 -17.09
CA LEU A 132 -3.77 -5.40 -16.40
C LEU A 132 -3.29 -3.97 -16.11
N ARG A 133 -2.04 -3.62 -16.46
CA ARG A 133 -1.47 -2.32 -16.14
C ARG A 133 -2.22 -1.21 -16.88
N GLY A 134 -2.85 -0.33 -16.11
CA GLY A 134 -3.62 0.80 -16.65
C GLY A 134 -5.00 0.43 -17.20
N ILE A 135 -5.40 -0.85 -17.12
CA ILE A 135 -6.73 -1.29 -17.52
C ILE A 135 -7.69 -1.06 -16.36
N VAL A 136 -8.66 -0.17 -16.54
CA VAL A 136 -9.69 0.11 -15.52
C VAL A 136 -10.97 -0.69 -15.72
N ARG A 137 -11.14 -1.34 -16.87
CA ARG A 137 -12.28 -2.23 -17.16
C ARG A 137 -11.99 -3.25 -18.26
N ILE A 138 -12.63 -4.41 -18.18
CA ILE A 138 -12.68 -5.44 -19.22
C ILE A 138 -14.11 -5.55 -19.73
N MET A 139 -14.31 -5.52 -21.06
CA MET A 139 -15.64 -5.76 -21.65
C MET A 139 -15.86 -7.26 -21.81
N TRP A 140 -16.63 -7.85 -20.90
CA TRP A 140 -16.94 -9.28 -20.89
C TRP A 140 -18.35 -9.52 -21.42
N TYR A 141 -18.46 -10.10 -22.62
CA TYR A 141 -19.75 -10.35 -23.31
C TYR A 141 -20.71 -9.13 -23.29
N GLY A 142 -20.18 -7.94 -23.55
CA GLY A 142 -20.94 -6.69 -23.57
C GLY A 142 -21.18 -6.03 -22.20
N ARG A 143 -20.66 -6.60 -21.10
CA ARG A 143 -20.75 -6.02 -19.75
C ARG A 143 -19.38 -5.55 -19.26
N PRO A 144 -19.27 -4.36 -18.64
CA PRO A 144 -18.00 -3.91 -18.08
C PRO A 144 -17.73 -4.60 -16.74
N LEU A 145 -16.64 -5.36 -16.66
CA LEU A 145 -16.01 -5.74 -15.40
C LEU A 145 -15.03 -4.64 -15.01
N VAL A 146 -15.22 -4.01 -13.85
CA VAL A 146 -14.39 -2.87 -13.45
C VAL A 146 -13.24 -3.34 -12.56
N LEU A 147 -12.03 -2.93 -12.91
CA LEU A 147 -10.81 -3.30 -12.19
C LEU A 147 -10.38 -2.17 -11.28
N LYS A 148 -10.37 -2.42 -9.98
CA LYS A 148 -9.88 -1.49 -8.98
C LYS A 148 -8.52 -1.94 -8.49
N HIS A 149 -7.51 -1.19 -8.93
CA HIS A 149 -6.13 -1.40 -8.52
C HIS A 149 -5.85 -0.80 -7.13
N PRO A 150 -4.81 -1.28 -6.41
CA PRO A 150 -4.45 -0.78 -5.09
C PRO A 150 -4.18 0.73 -5.05
N PHE A 151 -3.64 1.31 -6.13
CA PHE A 151 -3.33 2.75 -6.20
C PHE A 151 -4.58 3.64 -6.23
N VAL A 152 -5.75 3.08 -6.59
CA VAL A 152 -7.04 3.80 -6.50
C VAL A 152 -7.38 4.07 -5.03
N GLY A 153 -6.98 3.17 -4.13
CA GLY A 153 -7.20 3.28 -2.70
C GLY A 153 -8.68 3.43 -2.36
N PRO A 154 -9.06 4.34 -1.43
CA PRO A 154 -10.44 4.54 -1.00
C PRO A 154 -11.29 5.35 -1.99
N ARG A 155 -10.75 5.74 -3.16
CA ARG A 155 -11.47 6.57 -4.12
C ARG A 155 -12.59 5.76 -4.80
N LEU A 156 -13.72 6.42 -5.02
CA LEU A 156 -14.85 5.84 -5.74
C LEU A 156 -14.53 5.76 -7.25
N GLN A 157 -14.61 4.55 -7.77
CA GLN A 157 -14.46 4.24 -9.19
C GLN A 157 -15.85 4.00 -9.79
N CYS A 158 -16.13 4.59 -10.95
CA CYS A 158 -17.41 4.41 -11.62
C CYS A 158 -17.58 2.96 -12.10
N LEU A 159 -18.63 2.28 -11.64
CA LEU A 159 -18.90 0.88 -12.03
C LEU A 159 -19.29 0.68 -13.50
N ARG A 160 -19.47 1.77 -14.27
CA ARG A 160 -19.79 1.72 -15.71
C ARG A 160 -18.58 1.95 -16.60
N CYS A 161 -17.71 2.91 -16.25
CA CYS A 161 -16.57 3.30 -17.07
C CYS A 161 -15.20 3.01 -16.44
N GLY A 162 -15.13 2.68 -15.16
CA GLY A 162 -13.87 2.45 -14.44
C GLY A 162 -13.09 3.73 -14.11
N MET A 163 -13.57 4.92 -14.46
CA MET A 163 -12.85 6.17 -14.16
C MET A 163 -13.14 6.69 -12.75
N LEU A 164 -12.22 7.48 -12.21
CA LEU A 164 -12.36 8.16 -10.93
C LEU A 164 -13.11 9.49 -11.10
N GLY A 165 -13.87 9.90 -10.08
CA GLY A 165 -14.41 11.26 -9.99
C GLY A 165 -15.82 11.45 -10.55
N HIS A 166 -16.50 10.39 -10.99
CA HIS A 166 -17.92 10.45 -11.35
C HIS A 166 -18.66 9.32 -10.64
N THR A 167 -19.42 9.66 -9.60
CA THR A 167 -20.42 8.77 -9.00
C THR A 167 -21.59 8.70 -9.97
N LEU A 168 -21.68 7.67 -10.80
CA LEU A 168 -22.96 7.38 -11.43
C LEU A 168 -23.89 6.76 -10.38
N ALA A 169 -24.46 7.62 -9.55
CA ALA A 169 -25.77 7.42 -8.99
C ALA A 169 -26.70 8.38 -9.74
N LEU A 170 -27.39 7.82 -10.75
CA LEU A 170 -28.51 8.38 -11.51
C LEU A 170 -28.26 9.69 -12.28
#